data_AF-A0A7C5YSZ8-F1
#
_entry.id   AF-A0A7C5YSZ8-F1
#
_cell.length_a   1.000
_cell.length_b   1.000
_cell.length_c   1.000
_cell.angle_alpha   90.00
_cell.angle_beta   90.00
_cell.angle_gamma   90.00
#
_symmetry.space_group_name_H-M   'P 1'
#
loop_
_entity.id
_entity.type
_entity.pdbx_description
1 polymer ?
#
loop_
_entity_poly.entity_id
_entity_poly.type
_entity_poly.pdbx_seq_one_letter_code
_entity_poly.pdbx_strand_id
1 'polypeptide(L)'
;MSVMDDPRLLLRCTSRWTLGLTVTGVVASLLVGAWQLGVGLVLGVLALAHAVGFFVLFTRLFKPETHPMFPRLLVLSNPLKYPLLMLFAYLAVRGGELMVLGFVGGVVLPLGVLTAIAFREALRGDQKPTA
;
A
#
# COMPACT_ATOMS: atom_id res chain seq x y z
N MET A 1 -4.34 -14.89 -18.10
CA MET A 1 -4.60 -13.46 -17.87
C MET A 1 -3.72 -13.03 -16.73
N SER A 2 -2.85 -12.03 -16.95
CA SER A 2 -1.92 -11.55 -15.94
C SER A 2 -2.70 -10.81 -14.86
N VAL A 3 -2.28 -10.92 -13.60
CA VAL A 3 -2.86 -10.18 -12.46
C VAL A 3 -2.66 -8.67 -12.64
N MET A 4 -1.68 -8.26 -13.47
CA MET A 4 -1.45 -6.87 -13.88
C MET A 4 -2.49 -6.35 -14.89
N ASP A 5 -3.16 -7.24 -15.63
CA ASP A 5 -4.23 -6.89 -16.59
C ASP A 5 -5.59 -6.71 -15.89
N ASP A 6 -5.76 -7.27 -14.69
CA ASP A 6 -7.03 -7.25 -13.97
C ASP A 6 -6.90 -6.53 -12.61
N PRO A 7 -7.19 -5.21 -12.57
CA PRO A 7 -7.00 -4.38 -11.37
C PRO A 7 -7.82 -4.88 -10.17
N ARG A 8 -8.86 -5.72 -10.40
CA ARG A 8 -9.66 -6.32 -9.34
C ARG A 8 -8.96 -7.50 -8.65
N LEU A 9 -8.11 -8.25 -9.36
CA LEU A 9 -7.34 -9.37 -8.82
C LEU A 9 -6.13 -8.87 -8.02
N LEU A 10 -5.46 -7.83 -8.50
CA LEU A 10 -4.44 -7.10 -7.75
C LEU A 10 -4.99 -6.59 -6.41
N LEU A 11 -6.17 -5.95 -6.44
CA LEU A 11 -6.82 -5.41 -5.23
C LEU A 11 -7.22 -6.50 -4.23
N ARG A 12 -7.68 -7.67 -4.70
CA ARG A 12 -8.08 -8.79 -3.83
C ARG A 12 -6.88 -9.52 -3.22
N CYS A 13 -5.82 -9.74 -3.99
CA CYS A 13 -4.60 -10.36 -3.45
C CYS A 13 -3.90 -9.43 -2.48
N THR A 14 -3.73 -8.15 -2.84
CA THR A 14 -3.17 -7.16 -1.91
C THR A 14 -4.03 -7.02 -0.67
N SER A 15 -5.35 -6.90 -0.78
CA SER A 15 -6.16 -6.70 0.43
C SER A 15 -6.10 -7.90 1.38
N ARG A 16 -6.15 -9.15 0.88
CA ARG A 16 -6.09 -10.35 1.75
C ARG A 16 -4.74 -10.50 2.45
N TRP A 17 -3.64 -10.35 1.73
CA TRP A 17 -2.30 -10.52 2.30
C TRP A 17 -1.91 -9.35 3.21
N THR A 18 -2.29 -8.13 2.82
CA THR A 18 -2.08 -6.94 3.65
C THR A 18 -2.92 -7.03 4.92
N LEU A 19 -4.20 -7.43 4.86
CA LEU A 19 -5.03 -7.68 6.05
C LEU A 19 -4.43 -8.76 6.93
N GLY A 20 -4.03 -9.89 6.36
CA GLY A 20 -3.44 -11.00 7.11
C GLY A 20 -2.20 -10.56 7.90
N LEU A 21 -1.28 -9.84 7.25
CA LEU A 21 -0.06 -9.31 7.87
C LEU A 21 -0.34 -8.22 8.90
N THR A 22 -1.33 -7.35 8.63
CA THR A 22 -1.71 -6.29 9.57
C THR A 22 -2.34 -6.89 10.83
N VAL A 23 -3.27 -7.83 10.66
CA VAL A 23 -3.96 -8.48 11.78
C VAL A 23 -2.99 -9.32 12.60
N THR A 24 -2.13 -10.11 11.96
CA THR A 24 -1.11 -10.89 12.69
C THR A 24 -0.09 -10.00 13.38
N GLY A 25 0.37 -8.92 12.73
CA GLY A 25 1.28 -7.95 13.34
C GLY A 25 0.66 -7.22 14.54
N VAL A 26 -0.61 -6.82 14.46
CA VAL A 26 -1.34 -6.19 15.57
C VAL A 26 -1.56 -7.18 16.71
N VAL A 27 -2.00 -8.40 16.43
CA VAL A 27 -2.21 -9.44 17.46
C VAL A 27 -0.90 -9.81 18.16
N ALA A 28 0.19 -9.98 17.42
CA ALA A 28 1.51 -10.23 18.00
C ALA A 28 2.00 -9.06 18.87
N SER A 29 1.76 -7.82 18.43
CA SER A 29 2.12 -6.62 19.20
C SER A 29 1.33 -6.51 20.51
N LEU A 30 0.05 -6.89 20.50
CA LEU A 30 -0.78 -6.95 21.70
C LEU A 30 -0.32 -8.04 22.67
N LEU A 31 0.08 -9.22 22.16
CA LEU A 31 0.56 -10.33 22.99
C LEU A 31 1.89 -10.03 23.70
N VAL A 32 2.73 -9.17 23.11
CA VAL A 32 4.02 -8.74 23.68
C VAL A 32 3.87 -7.47 24.54
N GLY A 33 2.66 -6.91 24.67
CA GLY A 33 2.41 -5.67 25.42
C GLY A 33 2.88 -4.40 24.71
N ALA A 34 3.31 -4.49 23.46
CA ALA A 34 3.83 -3.40 22.65
C ALA A 34 2.71 -2.74 21.82
N TRP A 35 1.68 -2.20 22.49
CA TRP A 35 0.48 -1.66 21.82
C TRP A 35 0.81 -0.53 20.82
N GLN A 36 1.82 0.30 21.14
CA GLN A 36 2.29 1.39 20.28
C GLN A 36 2.77 0.86 18.92
N LEU A 37 3.39 -0.32 18.90
CA LEU A 37 3.89 -0.96 17.69
C LEU A 37 2.73 -1.40 16.80
N GLY A 38 1.67 -1.97 17.39
CA GLY A 38 0.44 -2.32 16.69
C GLY A 38 -0.29 -1.11 16.10
N VAL A 39 -0.39 -0.01 16.85
CA VAL A 39 -1.01 1.24 16.36
C VAL A 39 -0.19 1.84 15.22
N GLY A 40 1.14 1.86 15.35
CA GLY A 40 2.04 2.25 14.28
C GLY A 40 1.78 1.46 13.01
N LEU A 41 1.69 0.12 13.13
CA LEU A 41 1.44 -0.78 12.02
C LEU A 41 0.14 -0.43 11.27
N VAL A 42 -0.94 -0.18 12.01
CA VAL A 42 -2.24 0.22 11.43
C VAL A 42 -2.12 1.56 10.71
N LEU A 43 -1.45 2.56 11.30
CA LEU A 43 -1.23 3.85 10.66
C LEU A 43 -0.42 3.73 9.36
N GLY A 44 0.60 2.86 9.34
CA GLY A 44 1.41 2.60 8.15
C GLY A 44 0.59 1.96 7.02
N VAL A 45 -0.23 0.97 7.37
CA VAL A 45 -1.12 0.29 6.40
C VAL A 45 -2.19 1.24 5.88
N LEU A 46 -2.78 2.09 6.74
CA LEU A 46 -3.73 3.12 6.34
C LEU A 46 -3.09 4.16 5.41
N ALA A 47 -1.85 4.57 5.68
CA ALA A 47 -1.12 5.49 4.80
C ALA A 47 -0.93 4.89 3.40
N LEU A 48 -0.55 3.61 3.32
CA LEU A 48 -0.43 2.91 2.05
C LEU A 48 -1.78 2.74 1.35
N ALA A 49 -2.82 2.33 2.08
CA ALA A 49 -4.17 2.19 1.55
C ALA A 49 -4.73 3.52 1.03
N HIS A 50 -4.44 4.63 1.70
CA HIS A 50 -4.81 5.97 1.24
C HIS A 50 -4.07 6.33 -0.06
N ALA A 51 -2.75 6.11 -0.12
CA ALA A 51 -1.97 6.40 -1.33
C ALA A 51 -2.45 5.60 -2.54
N VAL A 52 -2.66 4.28 -2.37
CA VAL A 52 -3.17 3.40 -3.43
C VAL A 52 -4.62 3.74 -3.78
N GLY A 53 -5.48 3.93 -2.78
CA GLY A 53 -6.88 4.27 -2.98
C GLY A 53 -7.06 5.60 -3.71
N PHE A 54 -6.24 6.60 -3.37
CA PHE A 54 -6.22 7.89 -4.05
C PHE A 54 -5.83 7.73 -5.52
N PHE A 55 -4.78 6.95 -5.81
CA PHE A 55 -4.37 6.66 -7.19
C PHE A 55 -5.46 5.92 -7.99
N VAL A 56 -6.12 4.92 -7.39
CA VAL A 56 -7.22 4.18 -8.03
C VAL A 56 -8.43 5.08 -8.28
N LEU A 57 -8.78 5.95 -7.32
CA LEU A 57 -9.86 6.91 -7.49
C LEU A 57 -9.54 7.90 -8.61
N PHE A 58 -8.32 8.40 -8.65
CA PHE A 58 -7.86 9.38 -9.65
C PHE A 58 -7.84 8.78 -11.06
N THR A 59 -7.32 7.56 -11.22
CA THR A 59 -7.33 6.84 -12.51
C THR A 59 -8.75 6.54 -12.99
N ARG A 60 -9.69 6.21 -12.09
CA ARG A 60 -11.12 6.04 -12.43
C ARG A 60 -11.79 7.32 -12.90
N LEU A 61 -11.51 8.44 -12.25
CA LEU A 61 -12.13 9.73 -12.57
C LEU A 61 -11.61 10.31 -13.89
N PHE A 62 -10.30 10.22 -14.13
CA PHE A 62 -9.67 10.91 -15.25
C PHE A 62 -9.29 10.01 -16.44
N LYS A 63 -9.41 8.68 -16.33
CA LYS A 63 -9.14 7.70 -17.39
C LYS A 63 -7.82 7.99 -18.17
N PRO A 64 -6.68 7.46 -17.69
CA PRO A 64 -5.35 7.85 -18.19
C PRO A 64 -5.16 7.70 -19.71
N GLU A 65 -5.87 6.76 -20.35
CA GLU A 65 -5.75 6.52 -21.80
C GLU A 65 -6.40 7.60 -22.67
N THR A 66 -7.36 8.34 -22.12
CA THR A 66 -8.12 9.37 -22.85
C THR A 66 -7.64 10.80 -22.57
N HIS A 67 -6.83 11.01 -21.53
CA HIS A 67 -6.40 12.34 -21.12
C HIS A 67 -4.87 12.51 -21.15
N PRO A 68 -4.31 13.20 -22.18
CA PRO A 68 -2.86 13.44 -22.29
C PRO A 68 -2.29 14.29 -21.16
N MET A 69 -3.13 15.01 -20.40
CA MET A 69 -2.72 15.78 -19.22
C MET A 69 -2.79 14.99 -17.90
N PHE A 70 -3.16 13.71 -17.94
CA PHE A 70 -3.26 12.87 -16.74
C PHE A 70 -2.00 12.90 -15.86
N PRO A 71 -0.76 12.84 -16.38
CA PRO A 71 0.45 12.91 -15.55
C PRO A 71 0.58 14.24 -14.81
N ARG A 72 0.21 15.35 -15.45
CA ARG A 72 0.26 16.69 -14.84
C ARG A 72 -0.80 16.85 -13.76
N LEU A 73 -2.01 16.36 -14.03
CA LEU A 73 -3.12 16.35 -13.07
C LEU A 73 -2.80 15.49 -11.84
N LEU A 74 -2.11 14.36 -12.02
CA LEU A 74 -1.66 13.50 -10.93
C LEU A 74 -0.62 14.19 -10.03
N VAL A 75 0.28 14.98 -10.62
CA VAL A 75 1.24 15.80 -9.86
C VAL A 75 0.52 16.95 -9.13
N LEU A 76 -0.46 17.58 -9.78
CA LEU A 76 -1.28 18.64 -9.18
C LEU A 76 -2.20 18.17 -8.06
N SER A 77 -2.47 16.86 -7.96
CA SER A 77 -3.27 16.29 -6.89
C SER A 77 -2.45 15.92 -5.64
N ASN A 78 -1.11 16.08 -5.72
CA ASN A 78 -0.19 15.95 -4.58
C ASN A 78 -0.57 16.78 -3.34
N PRO A 79 -0.96 18.06 -3.45
CA PRO A 79 -1.36 18.86 -2.29
C PRO A 79 -2.57 18.28 -1.55
N LEU A 80 -3.37 17.43 -2.21
CA LEU A 80 -4.53 16.78 -1.60
C LEU A 80 -4.14 15.50 -0.86
N LYS A 81 -3.15 14.75 -1.36
CA LYS A 81 -2.73 13.46 -0.78
C LYS A 81 -1.78 13.62 0.41
N TYR A 82 -0.90 14.64 0.37
CA TYR A 82 0.16 14.80 1.36
C TYR A 82 -0.32 15.20 2.77
N PRO A 83 -1.36 16.03 2.97
CA PRO A 83 -1.82 16.40 4.32
C PRO A 83 -2.24 15.19 5.16
N LEU A 84 -2.95 14.24 4.56
CA LEU A 84 -3.39 13.00 5.24
C LEU A 84 -2.20 12.08 5.56
N LEU A 85 -1.28 11.92 4.62
CA LEU A 85 -0.04 11.16 4.87
C LEU A 85 0.80 11.80 5.97
N MET A 86 0.89 13.13 5.98
CA MET A 86 1.61 13.89 6.98
C MET A 86 0.96 13.80 8.36
N LEU A 87 -0.38 13.76 8.42
CA LEU A 87 -1.11 13.49 9.66
C LEU A 87 -0.77 12.09 10.22
N PHE A 88 -0.78 11.06 9.39
CA PHE A 88 -0.43 9.70 9.84
C PHE A 88 1.02 9.60 10.31
N ALA A 89 1.95 10.21 9.59
CA ALA A 89 3.36 10.28 9.98
C ALA A 89 3.55 11.07 11.28
N TYR A 90 2.88 12.21 11.44
CA TYR A 90 2.92 13.01 12.66
C TYR A 90 2.40 12.23 13.87
N LEU A 91 1.27 11.52 13.71
CA LEU A 91 0.73 10.67 14.75
C LEU A 91 1.76 9.60 15.14
N ALA A 92 2.35 8.89 14.17
CA ALA A 92 3.38 7.88 14.39
C ALA A 92 4.58 8.42 15.18
N VAL A 93 5.12 9.58 14.78
CA VAL A 93 6.25 10.22 15.46
C VAL A 93 5.90 10.65 16.88
N ARG A 94 4.69 11.20 17.09
CA ARG A 94 4.22 11.60 18.43
C ARG A 94 4.05 10.40 19.38
N GLY A 95 3.78 9.21 18.85
CA GLY A 95 3.66 7.98 19.65
C GLY A 95 4.99 7.36 20.10
N GLY A 96 6.12 7.94 19.69
CA GLY A 96 7.46 7.47 20.07
C GLY A 96 8.05 6.40 19.14
N GLU A 97 9.28 5.98 19.45
CA GLU A 97 10.10 5.13 18.56
C GLU A 97 9.42 3.80 18.18
N LEU A 98 8.77 3.13 19.14
CA LEU A 98 8.06 1.87 18.88
C LEU A 98 6.90 2.05 17.89
N MET A 99 6.22 3.18 17.92
CA MET A 99 5.12 3.47 17.00
C MET A 99 5.64 3.84 15.61
N VAL A 100 6.79 4.51 15.52
CA VAL A 100 7.48 4.76 14.25
C VAL A 100 7.94 3.44 13.62
N LEU A 101 8.51 2.53 14.39
CA LEU A 101 8.90 1.20 13.91
C LEU A 101 7.69 0.42 13.39
N GLY A 102 6.58 0.45 14.14
CA GLY A 102 5.30 -0.10 13.68
C GLY A 102 4.85 0.51 12.36
N PHE A 103 4.89 1.84 12.24
CA PHE A 103 4.51 2.58 11.03
C PHE A 103 5.35 2.19 9.82
N VAL A 104 6.68 2.16 9.97
CA VAL A 104 7.60 1.73 8.91
C VAL A 104 7.30 0.28 8.53
N GLY A 105 7.14 -0.62 9.50
CA GLY A 105 6.76 -2.01 9.24
C GLY A 105 5.43 -2.15 8.49
N GLY A 106 4.43 -1.36 8.89
CA GLY A 106 3.11 -1.32 8.25
C GLY A 106 3.13 -0.81 6.80
N VAL A 107 4.12 0.00 6.42
CA VAL A 107 4.31 0.46 5.04
C VAL A 107 5.17 -0.52 4.24
N VAL A 108 6.30 -0.96 4.81
CA VAL A 108 7.31 -1.75 4.11
C VAL A 108 6.86 -3.19 3.90
N LEU A 109 6.22 -3.84 4.87
CA LEU A 109 5.79 -5.24 4.71
C LEU A 109 4.82 -5.43 3.54
N PRO A 110 3.73 -4.64 3.42
CA PRO A 110 2.82 -4.78 2.29
C PRO A 110 3.48 -4.44 0.95
N LEU A 111 4.37 -3.43 0.91
CA LEU A 111 5.16 -3.10 -0.28
C LEU A 111 6.10 -4.25 -0.68
N GLY A 112 6.75 -4.89 0.29
CA GLY A 112 7.61 -6.05 0.06
C GLY A 112 6.82 -7.22 -0.54
N VAL A 113 5.64 -7.52 0.00
CA VAL A 113 4.74 -8.55 -0.55
C VAL A 113 4.32 -8.21 -1.98
N LEU A 114 3.93 -6.96 -2.22
CA LEU A 114 3.58 -6.48 -3.55
C LEU A 114 4.72 -6.66 -4.56
N THR A 115 5.92 -6.29 -4.15
CA THR A 115 7.13 -6.38 -4.98
C THR A 115 7.47 -7.83 -5.27
N ALA A 116 7.37 -8.72 -4.27
CA ALA A 116 7.62 -10.15 -4.44
C ALA A 116 6.59 -10.82 -5.37
N ILE A 117 5.31 -10.43 -5.28
CA ILE A 117 4.26 -10.91 -6.20
C ILE A 117 4.57 -10.45 -7.63
N ALA A 118 4.88 -9.16 -7.81
CA ALA A 118 5.22 -8.62 -9.12
C ALA A 118 6.46 -9.30 -9.74
N PHE A 119 7.49 -9.54 -8.93
CA PHE A 119 8.71 -10.23 -9.39
C PHE A 119 8.43 -11.68 -9.79
N ARG A 120 7.63 -12.40 -8.99
CA ARG A 120 7.21 -13.77 -9.30
C ARG A 120 6.38 -13.84 -10.58
N GLU A 121 5.59 -12.82 -10.87
CA GLU A 121 4.82 -12.73 -12.12
C GLU A 121 5.69 -12.44 -13.33
N ALA A 122 6.67 -11.52 -13.21
CA ALA A 122 7.64 -11.26 -14.27
C ALA A 122 8.40 -12.53 -14.67
N LEU A 123 8.90 -13.29 -13.68
CA LEU A 123 9.59 -14.57 -13.93
C LEU A 123 8.70 -15.65 -14.57
N ARG A 124 7.39 -15.63 -14.30
CA ARG A 124 6.43 -16.56 -14.93
C ARG A 124 6.03 -16.11 -16.34
N GLY A 125 6.06 -14.81 -16.61
CA GLY A 125 5.84 -14.24 -17.94
C GLY A 125 6.91 -14.65 -18.95
N ASP A 126 8.17 -14.75 -18.52
CA ASP A 126 9.30 -15.22 -19.34
C ASP A 126 9.25 -16.72 -19.69
N GLN A 127 8.43 -17.53 -19.00
CA GLN A 127 8.33 -18.97 -19.22
C GLN A 127 7.23 -19.38 -20.21
N LYS A 128 6.53 -18.46 -20.87
CA LYS A 128 5.53 -18.84 -21.88
C LYS A 128 6.27 -19.13 -23.20
N PRO A 129 6.42 -20.40 -23.62
CA PRO A 129 6.96 -20.67 -24.94
C PRO A 129 5.93 -20.15 -25.93
N THR A 130 6.36 -19.29 -26.84
CA THR A 130 5.63 -19.02 -28.08
C THR A 130 5.45 -20.35 -28.80
N ALA A 131 4.22 -20.88 -28.76
CA ALA A 131 3.74 -21.97 -29.58
C ALA A 131 2.46 -21.49 -30.26
#